data_AF-A0A9C7ULW4-F1
#
_entry.id   AF-A0A9C7ULW4-F1
#
_cell.length_a   1.000
_cell.length_b   1.000
_cell.length_c   1.000
_cell.angle_alpha   90.00
_cell.angle_beta   90.00
_cell.angle_gamma   90.00
#
_symmetry.space_group_name_H-M   'P 1'
#
loop_
_entity.id
_entity.type
_entity.pdbx_description
1 polymer ?
#
loop_
_entity_poly.entity_id
_entity_poly.type
_entity_poly.pdbx_seq_one_letter_code
_entity_poly.pdbx_strand_id
1 'polypeptide(L)' 'MKTGYGPLNGIRVVDFTHAMAGPTSALMLADMGLT' A
#
# COMPACT_ATOMS: atom_id res chain seq x y z
N MET A 1 24.02 -4.43 2.63
CA MET A 1 22.66 -4.70 3.13
C MET A 1 21.71 -3.89 2.24
N LYS A 2 20.99 -4.50 1.28
CA LYS A 2 19.99 -3.75 0.51
C LYS A 2 18.83 -3.47 1.47
N THR A 3 18.67 -2.23 1.89
CA THR A 3 17.47 -1.77 2.60
C THR A 3 16.35 -1.68 1.58
N GLY A 4 15.92 -2.85 1.08
CA GLY A 4 14.84 -2.95 0.12
C GLY A 4 13.56 -2.46 0.78
N TYR A 5 12.84 -1.61 0.06
CA TYR A 5 11.43 -1.24 0.15
C TYR A 5 10.61 -1.98 1.24
N GLY A 6 9.71 -1.25 1.90
CA GLY A 6 8.92 -1.70 3.07
C GLY A 6 8.22 -3.07 2.93
N PRO A 7 7.61 -3.58 4.01
CA PRO A 7 7.16 -4.97 4.11
C PRO A 7 6.15 -5.42 3.04
N LEU A 8 5.54 -4.48 2.32
CA LEU A 8 4.60 -4.75 1.22
C LEU A 8 5.21 -4.58 -0.18
N ASN A 9 6.52 -4.42 -0.28
CA ASN A 9 7.18 -4.28 -1.57
C ASN A 9 6.90 -5.44 -2.53
N GLY A 10 6.52 -5.11 -3.76
CA GLY A 10 6.22 -6.08 -4.81
C GLY A 10 4.77 -6.60 -4.78
N ILE A 11 3.97 -6.17 -3.80
CA ILE A 11 2.53 -6.42 -3.77
C ILE A 11 1.82 -5.32 -4.57
N ARG A 12 0.98 -5.75 -5.53
CA ARG A 12 0.12 -4.86 -6.32
C ARG A 12 -1.33 -5.03 -5.93
N VAL A 13 -2.02 -3.94 -5.62
CA VAL A 13 -3.44 -3.96 -5.24
C VAL A 13 -4.24 -3.01 -6.11
N VAL A 14 -5.37 -3.51 -6.61
CA VAL A 14 -6.38 -2.69 -7.29
C VAL A 14 -7.47 -2.37 -6.27
N ASP A 15 -7.58 -1.09 -5.91
CA ASP A 15 -8.55 -0.61 -4.93
C ASP A 15 -9.84 -0.15 -5.63
N PHE A 16 -10.97 -0.76 -5.26
CA PHE A 16 -12.33 -0.40 -5.72
C PHE A 16 -13.22 0.09 -4.57
N THR A 17 -12.62 0.42 -3.43
CA THR A 17 -13.36 0.92 -2.29
C THR A 17 -13.90 2.33 -2.56
N HIS A 18 -14.99 2.66 -1.88
CA HIS A 18 -15.65 3.97 -1.98
C HIS A 18 -15.75 4.63 -0.60
N ALA A 19 -15.99 5.95 -0.62
CA ALA A 19 -15.96 6.81 0.57
C ALA A 19 -14.58 6.84 1.24
N MET A 20 -14.50 7.21 2.52
CA MET A 20 -13.23 7.60 3.14
C MET A 20 -12.38 6.45 3.69
N ALA A 21 -13.00 5.36 4.17
CA ALA A 21 -12.28 4.27 4.86
C ALA A 21 -11.35 3.47 3.95
N GLY A 22 -11.73 3.35 2.68
CA GLY A 22 -10.98 2.59 1.68
C GLY A 22 -9.67 3.26 1.27
N PRO A 23 -9.72 4.48 0.69
CA PRO A 23 -8.51 5.22 0.31
C PRO A 23 -7.54 5.49 1.47
N THR A 24 -8.05 5.68 2.70
CA THR A 24 -7.18 5.85 3.88
C THR A 24 -6.41 4.57 4.22
N SER A 25 -7.05 3.42 4.11
CA SER A 25 -6.36 2.13 4.28
C SER A 25 -5.31 1.89 3.17
N ALA A 26 -5.63 2.24 1.92
CA ALA A 26 -4.69 2.10 0.80
C ALA A 26 -3.45 3.00 0.95
N LEU A 27 -3.63 4.24 1.42
CA LEU A 27 -2.52 5.15 1.73
C LEU A 27 -1.61 4.57 2.83
N MET A 28 -2.19 4.01 3.89
CA MET A 28 -1.43 3.42 4.98
C MET A 28 -0.63 2.18 4.53
N LEU A 29 -1.12 1.44 3.53
CA LEU A 29 -0.41 0.33 2.90
C LEU A 29 0.68 0.82 1.92
N ALA A 30 0.45 1.93 1.21
CA ALA A 30 1.43 2.54 0.31
C ALA A 30 2.69 2.99 1.06
N ASP A 31 2.54 3.52 2.27
CA ASP A 31 3.67 3.85 3.15
C ASP A 31 4.55 2.63 3.49
N MET A 32 3.97 1.43 3.42
CA MET A 32 4.67 0.16 3.63
C MET A 32 5.24 -0.44 2.34
N GLY A 33 5.16 0.25 1.21
CA GLY A 33 5.73 -0.18 -0.08
C GLY A 33 4.76 -0.88 -1.03
N LEU A 34 3.45 -0.80 -0.76
CA LEU A 34 2.41 -1.24 -1.69
C LEU A 34 2.47 -0.40 -2.99
N THR A 35 2.26 -1.04 -4.15
CA THR A 35 2.23 -0.36 -5.46
C THR A 35 0.93 -0.57 -6.21
#